data_AF-A0A962HUK7-F1
#
_entry.id   AF-A0A962HUK7-F1
#
_cell.length_a   1.000
_cell.length_b   1.000
_cell.length_c   1.000
_cell.angle_alpha   90.00
_cell.angle_beta   90.00
_cell.angle_gamma   90.00
#
_symmetry.space_group_name_H-M   'P 1'
#
loop_
_entity.id
_entity.type
_entity.pdbx_description
1 polymer ?
#
loop_
_entity_poly.entity_id
_entity_poly.type
_entity_poly.pdbx_seq_one_letter_code
_entity_poly.pdbx_strand_id
1 'polypeptide(L)'
;IQSISKVFVLTLALGRLGDALWQRVGREPSGTAFNSIVQLEHERGIPRNPFINAGAIVASDVVLAGNQPREAIGEILRFAQFVADDDAIRIDPEVARSEAATGFRNRALANYISAFGNLDRPVEHVLGVYFHQCAIAMSCRQLARSGLFLACGGRLPTSGQSVISSRRARRINALMLTCGHYDGSGDFAFRVGLPGKSGVGGGILAIAPGKASIAVWSPGLNANGNSLLGALALERIAQRAGWSVFGP
;
A
#
# COMPACT_ATOMS: atom_id res chain seq x y z
N ILE A 1 9.75 0.30 3.96
CA ILE A 1 8.32 0.16 4.30
C ILE A 1 7.62 -0.94 3.52
N GLN A 2 8.22 -1.42 2.42
CA GLN A 2 7.72 -2.56 1.64
C GLN A 2 6.30 -2.29 1.14
N SER A 3 5.45 -3.31 1.08
CA SER A 3 4.07 -3.23 0.57
C SER A 3 3.16 -2.19 1.25
N ILE A 4 3.58 -1.53 2.32
CA ILE A 4 2.88 -0.37 2.87
C ILE A 4 2.92 0.82 1.89
N SER A 5 3.97 0.92 1.06
CA SER A 5 4.11 1.93 0.01
C SER A 5 2.95 1.95 -0.97
N LYS A 6 2.26 0.81 -1.15
CA LYS A 6 1.09 0.66 -2.02
C LYS A 6 -0.05 1.58 -1.61
N VAL A 7 -0.15 1.97 -0.33
CA VAL A 7 -1.15 2.95 0.14
C VAL A 7 -0.87 4.32 -0.49
N PHE A 8 0.39 4.73 -0.55
CA PHE A 8 0.81 6.00 -1.15
C PHE A 8 0.63 5.99 -2.66
N VAL A 9 1.06 4.91 -3.33
CA VAL A 9 0.93 4.78 -4.79
C VAL A 9 -0.53 4.70 -5.21
N LEU A 10 -1.39 3.99 -4.47
CA LEU A 10 -2.83 4.00 -4.71
C LEU A 10 -3.42 5.41 -4.57
N THR A 11 -2.98 6.16 -3.57
CA THR A 11 -3.44 7.54 -3.34
C THR A 11 -3.10 8.44 -4.52
N LEU A 12 -1.86 8.37 -5.01
CA LEU A 12 -1.40 9.13 -6.18
C LEU A 12 -2.11 8.68 -7.47
N ALA A 13 -2.25 7.37 -7.69
CA ALA A 13 -2.94 6.82 -8.85
C ALA A 13 -4.41 7.27 -8.92
N LEU A 14 -5.12 7.28 -7.78
CA LEU A 14 -6.47 7.84 -7.69
C LEU A 14 -6.52 9.36 -7.87
N GLY A 15 -5.45 10.06 -7.52
CA GLY A 15 -5.29 11.49 -7.81
C GLY A 15 -5.23 11.77 -9.31
N ARG A 16 -4.48 10.95 -10.05
CA ARG A 16 -4.24 11.08 -11.49
C ARG A 16 -5.42 10.60 -12.35
N LEU A 17 -5.90 9.39 -12.08
CA LEU A 17 -6.86 8.69 -12.96
C LEU A 17 -8.30 8.68 -12.39
N GLY A 18 -8.47 9.07 -11.13
CA GLY A 18 -9.78 9.03 -10.47
C GLY A 18 -10.38 7.62 -10.47
N ASP A 19 -11.69 7.53 -10.69
CA ASP A 19 -12.41 6.26 -10.66
C ASP A 19 -12.15 5.38 -11.90
N ALA A 20 -11.51 5.92 -12.97
CA ALA A 20 -11.11 5.11 -14.12
C ALA A 20 -10.00 4.09 -13.77
N LEU A 21 -9.28 4.27 -12.65
CA LEU A 21 -8.37 3.26 -12.11
C LEU A 21 -9.07 1.91 -11.91
N TRP A 22 -10.37 1.91 -11.56
CA TRP A 22 -11.11 0.69 -11.27
C TRP A 22 -11.42 -0.18 -12.49
N GLN A 23 -11.15 0.31 -13.71
CA GLN A 23 -11.17 -0.52 -14.91
C GLN A 23 -9.87 -1.30 -15.11
N ARG A 24 -8.79 -0.90 -14.44
CA ARG A 24 -7.45 -1.50 -14.56
C ARG A 24 -7.07 -2.36 -13.37
N VAL A 25 -7.69 -2.12 -12.22
CA VAL A 25 -7.51 -2.90 -10.99
C VAL A 25 -8.84 -2.98 -10.23
N GLY A 26 -9.18 -4.16 -9.73
CA GLY A 26 -10.38 -4.40 -8.94
C GLY A 26 -10.32 -3.84 -7.53
N ARG A 27 -11.28 -4.26 -6.69
CA ARG A 27 -11.43 -3.86 -5.28
C ARG A 27 -11.67 -5.04 -4.34
N GLU A 28 -11.59 -6.27 -4.86
CA GLU A 28 -11.98 -7.47 -4.14
C GLU A 28 -10.76 -8.16 -3.52
N PRO A 29 -10.91 -8.83 -2.37
CA PRO A 29 -9.92 -9.77 -1.89
C PRO A 29 -9.61 -10.84 -2.95
N SER A 30 -8.36 -11.33 -2.98
CA SER A 30 -7.95 -12.38 -3.93
C SER A 30 -8.34 -13.78 -3.45
N GLY A 31 -8.38 -14.02 -2.13
CA GLY A 31 -8.64 -15.34 -1.53
C GLY A 31 -7.56 -16.39 -1.84
N THR A 32 -6.54 -16.00 -2.59
CA THR A 32 -5.37 -16.77 -2.98
C THR A 32 -4.13 -15.93 -2.71
N ALA A 33 -2.98 -16.61 -2.56
CA ALA A 33 -1.70 -15.97 -2.31
C ALA A 33 -1.47 -14.79 -3.26
N PHE A 34 -0.96 -13.69 -2.75
CA PHE A 34 -0.85 -12.39 -3.43
C PHE A 34 -0.03 -12.35 -4.74
N ASN A 35 0.60 -13.47 -5.11
CA ASN A 35 1.37 -13.68 -6.34
C ASN A 35 0.73 -14.69 -7.30
N SER A 36 -0.55 -15.03 -7.13
CA SER A 36 -1.24 -16.03 -7.97
C SER A 36 -1.38 -15.55 -9.42
N ILE A 37 -0.66 -16.20 -10.35
CA ILE A 37 -0.75 -15.94 -11.79
C ILE A 37 -2.07 -16.50 -12.37
N VAL A 38 -2.55 -17.63 -11.84
CA VAL A 38 -3.77 -18.31 -12.31
C VAL A 38 -4.99 -17.38 -12.22
N GLN A 39 -5.11 -16.63 -11.13
CA GLN A 39 -6.20 -15.68 -10.98
C GLN A 39 -6.09 -14.52 -11.98
N LEU A 40 -4.88 -14.03 -12.21
CA LEU A 40 -4.62 -12.94 -13.14
C LEU A 40 -4.90 -13.35 -14.60
N GLU A 41 -4.70 -14.61 -14.95
CA GLU A 41 -5.10 -15.20 -16.24
C GLU A 41 -6.62 -15.18 -16.42
N HIS A 42 -7.35 -15.69 -15.43
CA HIS A 42 -8.81 -15.72 -15.47
C HIS A 42 -9.41 -14.31 -15.58
N GLU A 43 -8.78 -13.34 -14.91
CA GLU A 43 -9.19 -11.93 -14.90
C GLU A 43 -8.59 -11.11 -16.05
N ARG A 44 -7.98 -11.77 -17.06
CA ARG A 44 -7.44 -11.15 -18.28
C ARG A 44 -6.50 -9.99 -17.99
N GLY A 45 -5.59 -10.17 -17.04
CA GLY A 45 -4.57 -9.18 -16.67
C GLY A 45 -5.08 -8.03 -15.80
N ILE A 46 -6.34 -8.04 -15.35
CA ILE A 46 -6.88 -7.07 -14.38
C ILE A 46 -6.66 -7.61 -12.97
N PRO A 47 -5.79 -7.02 -12.14
CA PRO A 47 -5.54 -7.54 -10.80
C PRO A 47 -6.71 -7.27 -9.86
N ARG A 48 -6.95 -8.17 -8.91
CA ARG A 48 -8.09 -8.09 -7.98
C ARG A 48 -8.21 -6.85 -7.12
N ASN A 49 -7.10 -6.29 -6.66
CA ASN A 49 -7.05 -5.12 -5.79
C ASN A 49 -5.66 -4.47 -5.84
N PRO A 50 -5.53 -3.19 -5.45
CA PRO A 50 -4.25 -2.48 -5.51
C PRO A 50 -3.22 -2.89 -4.45
N PHE A 51 -3.59 -3.75 -3.48
CA PHE A 51 -2.72 -4.13 -2.37
C PHE A 51 -1.98 -5.46 -2.57
N ILE A 52 -2.40 -6.28 -3.53
CA ILE A 52 -1.56 -7.36 -4.09
C ILE A 52 -0.48 -6.79 -5.02
N ASN A 53 0.54 -7.59 -5.35
CA ASN A 53 1.68 -7.09 -6.13
C ASN A 53 1.28 -6.67 -7.54
N ALA A 54 0.48 -7.48 -8.23
CA ALA A 54 -0.01 -7.16 -9.56
C ALA A 54 -0.77 -5.82 -9.63
N GLY A 55 -1.68 -5.56 -8.68
CA GLY A 55 -2.41 -4.29 -8.62
C GLY A 55 -1.53 -3.09 -8.31
N ALA A 56 -0.52 -3.26 -7.45
CA ALA A 56 0.44 -2.21 -7.17
C ALA A 56 1.37 -1.89 -8.37
N ILE A 57 1.67 -2.88 -9.20
CA ILE A 57 2.41 -2.70 -10.46
C ILE A 57 1.56 -1.85 -11.42
N VAL A 58 0.27 -2.17 -11.61
CA VAL A 58 -0.66 -1.35 -12.40
C VAL A 58 -0.79 0.08 -11.84
N ALA A 59 -0.90 0.23 -10.52
CA ALA A 59 -0.94 1.56 -9.90
C ALA A 59 0.37 2.34 -10.12
N SER A 60 1.51 1.65 -10.16
CA SER A 60 2.82 2.27 -10.46
C SER A 60 2.89 2.75 -11.92
N ASP A 61 2.32 1.99 -12.86
CA ASP A 61 2.18 2.38 -14.27
C ASP A 61 1.38 3.68 -14.43
N VAL A 62 0.29 3.82 -13.67
CA VAL A 62 -0.53 5.05 -13.64
C VAL A 62 0.24 6.24 -13.08
N VAL A 63 1.03 6.06 -12.02
CA VAL A 63 1.87 7.14 -11.46
C VAL A 63 3.02 7.49 -12.41
N LEU A 64 3.53 6.52 -13.15
CA LEU A 64 4.57 6.73 -14.17
C LEU A 64 4.04 7.46 -15.42
N ALA A 65 2.72 7.51 -15.64
CA ALA A 65 2.17 8.13 -16.85
C ALA A 65 2.61 9.59 -17.02
N GLY A 66 3.21 9.89 -18.19
CA GLY A 66 3.72 11.22 -18.52
C GLY A 66 5.06 11.59 -17.89
N ASN A 67 5.69 10.67 -17.16
CA ASN A 67 6.93 10.90 -16.42
C ASN A 67 8.03 9.91 -16.85
N GLN A 68 9.29 10.29 -16.64
CA GLN A 68 10.41 9.35 -16.58
C GLN A 68 10.41 8.60 -15.23
N PRO A 69 10.99 7.40 -15.15
CA PRO A 69 11.02 6.61 -13.90
C PRO A 69 11.53 7.40 -12.69
N ARG A 70 12.60 8.18 -12.87
CA ARG A 70 13.19 9.01 -11.81
C ARG A 70 12.23 10.08 -11.27
N GLU A 71 11.41 10.66 -12.15
CA GLU A 71 10.44 11.69 -11.78
C GLU A 71 9.28 11.09 -10.98
N ALA A 72 8.76 9.95 -11.43
CA ALA A 72 7.70 9.20 -10.73
C ALA A 72 8.18 8.70 -9.35
N ILE A 73 9.41 8.19 -9.26
CA ILE A 73 10.03 7.81 -7.98
C ILE A 73 10.13 9.02 -7.05
N GLY A 74 10.60 10.16 -7.59
CA GLY A 74 10.69 11.41 -6.83
C GLY A 74 9.33 11.93 -6.36
N GLU A 75 8.27 11.78 -7.16
CA GLU A 75 6.90 12.15 -6.80
C GLU A 75 6.37 11.29 -5.64
N ILE A 76 6.58 9.97 -5.68
CA ILE A 76 6.16 9.07 -4.60
C ILE A 76 6.92 9.40 -3.30
N LEU A 77 8.24 9.63 -3.38
CA LEU A 77 9.05 10.00 -2.22
C LEU A 77 8.61 11.35 -1.63
N ARG A 78 8.43 12.37 -2.46
CA ARG A 78 7.94 13.69 -2.03
C ARG A 78 6.56 13.61 -1.42
N PHE A 79 5.67 12.78 -1.96
CA PHE A 79 4.35 12.56 -1.37
C PHE A 79 4.48 11.95 0.03
N ALA A 80 5.33 10.94 0.22
CA ALA A 80 5.57 10.33 1.53
C ALA A 80 6.16 11.33 2.54
N GLN A 81 7.13 12.16 2.11
CA GLN A 81 7.70 13.25 2.91
C GLN A 81 6.65 14.28 3.31
N PHE A 82 5.81 14.69 2.35
CA PHE A 82 4.74 15.64 2.56
C PHE A 82 3.69 15.15 3.58
N VAL A 83 3.18 13.92 3.43
CA VAL A 83 2.16 13.42 4.37
C VAL A 83 2.74 13.04 5.74
N ALA A 84 4.03 12.74 5.82
CA ALA A 84 4.73 12.53 7.08
C ALA A 84 5.18 13.83 7.74
N ASP A 85 5.23 14.93 6.97
CA ASP A 85 5.84 16.20 7.34
C ASP A 85 7.26 15.98 7.87
N ASP A 86 8.07 15.29 7.04
CA ASP A 86 9.45 14.89 7.35
C ASP A 86 10.28 14.66 6.07
N ASP A 87 11.14 15.63 5.74
CA ASP A 87 12.05 15.58 4.60
C ASP A 87 13.27 14.67 4.81
N ALA A 88 13.41 13.98 5.95
CA ALA A 88 14.48 13.01 6.19
C ALA A 88 14.16 11.62 5.64
N ILE A 89 12.93 11.38 5.17
CA ILE A 89 12.56 10.10 4.53
C ILE A 89 13.35 9.93 3.24
N ARG A 90 13.93 8.74 3.04
CA ARG A 90 14.78 8.39 1.89
C ARG A 90 14.40 7.02 1.34
N ILE A 91 14.85 6.74 0.12
CA ILE A 91 14.83 5.38 -0.44
C ILE A 91 16.14 4.70 -0.04
N ASP A 92 16.05 3.47 0.43
CA ASP A 92 17.20 2.63 0.69
C ASP A 92 17.71 2.01 -0.64
N PRO A 93 18.89 2.42 -1.13
CA PRO A 93 19.41 1.94 -2.41
C PRO A 93 19.88 0.48 -2.35
N GLU A 94 20.19 -0.06 -1.18
CA GLU A 94 20.55 -1.47 -1.02
C GLU A 94 19.31 -2.35 -1.16
N VAL A 95 18.23 -2.00 -0.45
CA VAL A 95 16.94 -2.71 -0.57
C VAL A 95 16.39 -2.62 -1.99
N ALA A 96 16.43 -1.44 -2.62
CA ALA A 96 15.95 -1.27 -4.00
C ALA A 96 16.71 -2.15 -5.00
N ARG A 97 18.05 -2.21 -4.88
CA ARG A 97 18.89 -3.07 -5.74
C ARG A 97 18.63 -4.55 -5.47
N SER A 98 18.54 -4.94 -4.21
CA SER A 98 18.25 -6.32 -3.82
C SER A 98 16.91 -6.79 -4.38
N GLU A 99 15.85 -6.00 -4.22
CA GLU A 99 14.52 -6.32 -4.75
C GLU A 99 14.51 -6.42 -6.28
N ALA A 100 15.21 -5.52 -6.98
CA ALA A 100 15.29 -5.54 -8.43
C ALA A 100 16.04 -6.78 -8.96
N ALA A 101 17.07 -7.23 -8.23
CA ALA A 101 17.87 -8.41 -8.58
C ALA A 101 17.11 -9.72 -8.36
N THR A 102 16.29 -9.82 -7.31
CA THR A 102 15.55 -11.06 -6.97
C THR A 102 14.06 -10.99 -7.33
N GLY A 103 13.62 -9.93 -7.99
CA GLY A 103 12.21 -9.61 -8.29
C GLY A 103 11.56 -10.47 -9.38
N PHE A 104 12.02 -11.70 -9.63
CA PHE A 104 11.57 -12.55 -10.74
C PHE A 104 10.05 -12.75 -10.78
N ARG A 105 9.40 -12.94 -9.62
CA ARG A 105 7.93 -13.05 -9.55
C ARG A 105 7.22 -11.79 -9.99
N ASN A 106 7.72 -10.61 -9.58
CA ASN A 106 7.14 -9.34 -10.00
C ASN A 106 7.38 -9.08 -11.50
N ARG A 107 8.52 -9.54 -12.04
CA ARG A 107 8.78 -9.54 -13.49
C ARG A 107 7.79 -10.41 -14.25
N ALA A 108 7.53 -11.62 -13.76
CA ALA A 108 6.53 -12.50 -14.35
C ALA A 108 5.13 -11.84 -14.34
N LEU A 109 4.70 -11.31 -13.18
CA LEU A 109 3.42 -10.60 -13.07
C LEU A 109 3.35 -9.42 -14.03
N ALA A 110 4.37 -8.56 -14.09
CA ALA A 110 4.34 -7.37 -14.95
C ALA A 110 4.29 -7.72 -16.45
N ASN A 111 5.08 -8.71 -16.90
CA ASN A 111 5.00 -9.18 -18.28
C ASN A 111 3.63 -9.78 -18.60
N TYR A 112 3.03 -10.50 -17.65
CA TYR A 112 1.71 -11.08 -17.81
C TYR A 112 0.63 -10.00 -17.94
N ILE A 113 0.65 -8.98 -17.08
CA ILE A 113 -0.25 -7.82 -17.17
C ILE A 113 -0.06 -7.07 -18.51
N SER A 114 1.19 -6.92 -18.95
CA SER A 114 1.52 -6.28 -20.23
C SER A 114 1.01 -7.08 -21.43
N ALA A 115 1.08 -8.41 -21.40
CA ALA A 115 0.55 -9.27 -22.46
C ALA A 115 -0.97 -9.13 -22.65
N PHE A 116 -1.69 -8.77 -21.59
CA PHE A 116 -3.12 -8.43 -21.64
C PHE A 116 -3.42 -6.94 -21.90
N GLY A 117 -2.39 -6.13 -22.16
CA GLY A 117 -2.55 -4.71 -22.49
C GLY A 117 -2.93 -3.81 -21.32
N ASN A 118 -2.69 -4.25 -20.07
CA ASN A 118 -3.01 -3.45 -18.87
C ASN A 118 -1.78 -2.75 -18.25
N LEU A 119 -0.67 -2.65 -18.99
CA LEU A 119 0.44 -1.73 -18.72
C LEU A 119 0.67 -0.87 -19.97
N ASP A 120 0.69 0.45 -19.80
CA ASP A 120 0.90 1.39 -20.90
C ASP A 120 2.38 1.77 -21.06
N ARG A 121 3.20 1.48 -20.04
CA ARG A 121 4.63 1.80 -20.00
C ARG A 121 5.49 0.54 -20.10
N PRO A 122 6.77 0.68 -20.52
CA PRO A 122 7.68 -0.45 -20.54
C PRO A 122 7.76 -1.14 -19.17
N VAL A 123 7.67 -2.47 -19.15
CA VAL A 123 7.67 -3.30 -17.93
C VAL A 123 8.81 -2.93 -16.99
N GLU A 124 10.03 -2.76 -17.52
CA GLU A 124 11.21 -2.43 -16.72
C GLU A 124 11.12 -1.05 -16.05
N HIS A 125 10.46 -0.09 -16.69
CA HIS A 125 10.25 1.24 -16.10
C HIS A 125 9.24 1.17 -14.95
N VAL A 126 8.12 0.45 -15.14
CA VAL A 126 7.10 0.25 -14.12
C VAL A 126 7.69 -0.48 -12.91
N LEU A 127 8.45 -1.54 -13.15
CA LEU A 127 9.12 -2.30 -12.10
C LEU A 127 10.19 -1.49 -11.38
N GLY A 128 10.94 -0.65 -12.10
CA GLY A 128 11.85 0.32 -11.50
C GLY A 128 11.14 1.20 -10.47
N VAL A 129 9.99 1.78 -10.81
CA VAL A 129 9.18 2.57 -9.87
C VAL A 129 8.68 1.69 -8.71
N TYR A 130 8.18 0.49 -8.99
CA TYR A 130 7.65 -0.44 -7.99
C TYR A 130 8.70 -0.85 -6.93
N PHE A 131 9.91 -1.22 -7.32
CA PHE A 131 10.95 -1.61 -6.35
C PHE A 131 11.41 -0.42 -5.50
N HIS A 132 11.54 0.77 -6.11
CA HIS A 132 11.95 1.97 -5.38
C HIS A 132 10.90 2.44 -4.37
N GLN A 133 9.58 2.31 -4.65
CA GLN A 133 8.56 2.63 -3.65
C GLN A 133 8.61 1.68 -2.44
N CYS A 134 8.89 0.39 -2.64
CA CYS A 134 8.98 -0.59 -1.54
C CYS A 134 10.20 -0.33 -0.65
N ALA A 135 11.28 0.17 -1.24
CA ALA A 135 12.52 0.53 -0.57
C ALA A 135 12.48 1.88 0.18
N ILE A 136 11.36 2.61 0.23
CA ILE A 136 11.24 3.81 1.09
C ILE A 136 11.48 3.42 2.56
N ALA A 137 12.43 4.06 3.23
CA ALA A 137 12.79 3.80 4.62
C ALA A 137 12.07 4.80 5.55
N MET A 138 11.37 4.28 6.57
CA MET A 138 10.64 5.11 7.55
C MET A 138 10.73 4.47 8.93
N SER A 139 10.85 5.29 9.97
CA SER A 139 10.59 4.91 11.36
C SER A 139 9.09 4.72 11.63
N CYS A 140 8.73 4.09 12.76
CA CYS A 140 7.32 4.03 13.18
C CYS A 140 6.70 5.43 13.33
N ARG A 141 7.45 6.43 13.80
CA ARG A 141 6.96 7.80 13.93
C ARG A 141 6.59 8.39 12.56
N GLN A 142 7.50 8.28 11.60
CA GLN A 142 7.28 8.75 10.23
C GLN A 142 6.10 8.03 9.58
N LEU A 143 6.04 6.70 9.73
CA LEU A 143 4.95 5.91 9.17
C LEU A 143 3.59 6.24 9.81
N ALA A 144 3.52 6.38 11.13
CA ALA A 144 2.30 6.78 11.82
C ALA A 144 1.82 8.16 11.35
N ARG A 145 2.72 9.15 11.23
CA ARG A 145 2.39 10.49 10.71
C ARG A 145 1.87 10.43 9.28
N SER A 146 2.52 9.66 8.41
CA SER A 146 2.14 9.52 6.99
C SER A 146 0.74 8.96 6.76
N GLY A 147 0.15 8.25 7.73
CA GLY A 147 -1.23 7.76 7.66
C GLY A 147 -2.28 8.69 8.25
N LEU A 148 -1.89 9.81 8.91
CA LEU A 148 -2.84 10.69 9.61
C LEU A 148 -3.93 11.25 8.69
N PHE A 149 -3.59 11.55 7.43
CA PHE A 149 -4.59 12.05 6.49
C PHE A 149 -5.73 11.04 6.26
N LEU A 150 -5.46 9.72 6.33
CA LEU A 150 -6.49 8.68 6.20
C LEU A 150 -7.39 8.60 7.43
N ALA A 151 -6.83 8.86 8.63
CA ALA A 151 -7.61 8.97 9.86
C ALA A 151 -8.48 10.24 9.87
N CYS A 152 -7.97 11.34 9.33
CA CYS A 152 -8.59 12.67 9.35
C CYS A 152 -9.38 12.99 8.08
N GLY A 153 -10.02 11.97 7.46
CA GLY A 153 -10.95 12.20 6.35
C GLY A 153 -10.30 12.81 5.10
N GLY A 154 -9.03 12.54 4.86
CA GLY A 154 -8.25 13.00 3.72
C GLY A 154 -7.45 14.29 3.95
N ARG A 155 -7.41 14.82 5.18
CA ARG A 155 -6.74 16.10 5.50
C ARG A 155 -5.59 15.91 6.48
N LEU A 156 -4.53 16.70 6.33
CA LEU A 156 -3.46 16.72 7.33
C LEU A 156 -3.92 17.49 8.57
N PRO A 157 -3.86 16.90 9.78
CA PRO A 157 -4.31 17.58 11.00
C PRO A 157 -3.39 18.74 11.41
N THR A 158 -2.11 18.70 11.03
CA THR A 158 -1.12 19.73 11.37
C THR A 158 -1.28 21.02 10.56
N SER A 159 -1.57 20.90 9.26
CA SER A 159 -1.67 22.05 8.35
C SER A 159 -3.10 22.35 7.86
N GLY A 160 -4.06 21.44 8.09
CA GLY A 160 -5.42 21.53 7.57
C GLY A 160 -5.55 21.29 6.06
N GLN A 161 -4.44 21.06 5.36
CA GLN A 161 -4.39 20.85 3.92
C GLN A 161 -5.12 19.58 3.51
N SER A 162 -5.83 19.64 2.38
CA SER A 162 -6.54 18.50 1.80
C SER A 162 -5.59 17.69 0.94
N VAL A 163 -5.35 16.43 1.32
CA VAL A 163 -4.55 15.46 0.55
C VAL A 163 -5.46 14.75 -0.48
N ILE A 164 -6.61 14.28 -0.01
CA ILE A 164 -7.65 13.64 -0.83
C ILE A 164 -9.03 13.96 -0.25
N SER A 165 -10.09 13.72 -1.04
CA SER A 165 -11.45 13.85 -0.52
C SER A 165 -11.75 12.81 0.56
N SER A 166 -12.65 13.15 1.49
CA SER A 166 -13.13 12.24 2.54
C SER A 166 -13.70 10.93 1.99
N ARG A 167 -14.36 10.99 0.82
CA ARG A 167 -14.83 9.81 0.10
C ARG A 167 -13.69 8.89 -0.34
N ARG A 168 -12.58 9.46 -0.86
CA ARG A 168 -11.40 8.67 -1.25
C ARG A 168 -10.70 8.08 -0.03
N ALA A 169 -10.52 8.85 1.05
CA ALA A 169 -9.92 8.35 2.30
C ALA A 169 -10.70 7.14 2.85
N ARG A 170 -12.05 7.23 2.87
CA ARG A 170 -12.91 6.12 3.27
C ARG A 170 -12.73 4.88 2.38
N ARG A 171 -12.66 5.05 1.05
CA ARG A 171 -12.45 3.94 0.10
C ARG A 171 -11.09 3.26 0.27
N ILE A 172 -10.03 4.05 0.49
CA ILE A 172 -8.68 3.50 0.76
C ILE A 172 -8.68 2.72 2.08
N ASN A 173 -9.30 3.26 3.14
CA ASN A 173 -9.46 2.55 4.41
C ASN A 173 -10.26 1.24 4.24
N ALA A 174 -11.32 1.24 3.44
CA ALA A 174 -12.08 0.01 3.15
C ALA A 174 -11.20 -1.06 2.48
N LEU A 175 -10.40 -0.68 1.47
CA LEU A 175 -9.45 -1.60 0.83
C LEU A 175 -8.36 -2.07 1.80
N MET A 176 -7.90 -1.21 2.71
CA MET A 176 -6.89 -1.59 3.70
C MET A 176 -7.48 -2.63 4.66
N LEU A 177 -8.73 -2.46 5.08
CA LEU A 177 -9.44 -3.42 5.92
C LEU A 177 -9.60 -4.78 5.22
N THR A 178 -10.02 -4.79 3.95
CA THR A 178 -10.39 -6.05 3.26
C THR A 178 -9.22 -6.75 2.57
N CYS A 179 -8.18 -6.01 2.16
CA CYS A 179 -7.10 -6.53 1.32
C CYS A 179 -5.69 -6.29 1.91
N GLY A 180 -5.56 -5.51 2.98
CA GLY A 180 -4.28 -4.97 3.38
C GLY A 180 -3.33 -5.94 4.10
N HIS A 181 -3.86 -7.09 4.56
CA HIS A 181 -3.09 -8.17 5.18
C HIS A 181 -3.14 -9.47 4.36
N TYR A 182 -3.46 -9.36 3.06
CA TYR A 182 -3.57 -10.49 2.15
C TYR A 182 -4.59 -11.52 2.67
N ASP A 183 -4.23 -12.81 2.68
CA ASP A 183 -5.05 -13.89 3.23
C ASP A 183 -5.29 -13.75 4.75
N GLY A 184 -4.52 -12.90 5.43
CA GLY A 184 -4.72 -12.55 6.84
C GLY A 184 -5.68 -11.37 7.09
N SER A 185 -6.29 -10.77 6.06
CA SER A 185 -7.15 -9.57 6.23
C SER A 185 -8.41 -9.86 7.04
N GLY A 186 -9.02 -11.04 6.87
CA GLY A 186 -10.17 -11.46 7.67
C GLY A 186 -9.83 -11.61 9.16
N ASP A 187 -8.75 -12.33 9.46
CA ASP A 187 -8.27 -12.52 10.85
C ASP A 187 -7.89 -11.18 11.50
N PHE A 188 -7.19 -10.31 10.75
CA PHE A 188 -6.81 -8.98 11.25
C PHE A 188 -8.05 -8.12 11.54
N ALA A 189 -9.04 -8.10 10.64
CA ALA A 189 -10.29 -7.38 10.86
C ALA A 189 -11.06 -7.93 12.07
N PHE A 190 -11.08 -9.26 12.26
CA PHE A 190 -11.75 -9.91 13.39
C PHE A 190 -11.10 -9.56 14.74
N ARG A 191 -9.77 -9.57 14.81
CA ARG A 191 -9.02 -9.37 16.07
C ARG A 191 -8.76 -7.91 16.40
N VAL A 192 -8.41 -7.10 15.38
CA VAL A 192 -8.00 -5.71 15.55
C VAL A 192 -9.12 -4.73 15.22
N GLY A 193 -9.99 -5.04 14.25
CA GLY A 193 -11.11 -4.18 13.90
C GLY A 193 -10.75 -2.87 13.21
N LEU A 194 -9.52 -2.73 12.69
CA LEU A 194 -9.05 -1.49 12.05
C LEU A 194 -8.55 -1.72 10.62
N PRO A 195 -8.76 -0.78 9.69
CA PRO A 195 -8.03 -0.75 8.42
C PRO A 195 -6.52 -0.81 8.64
N GLY A 196 -5.82 -1.70 7.95
CA GLY A 196 -4.36 -1.69 8.03
C GLY A 196 -3.67 -2.29 6.81
N LYS A 197 -2.38 -1.98 6.65
CA LYS A 197 -1.53 -2.53 5.60
C LYS A 197 -0.22 -3.01 6.22
N SER A 198 0.12 -4.28 5.99
CA SER A 198 1.41 -4.83 6.37
C SER A 198 2.44 -4.76 5.24
N GLY A 199 3.72 -4.73 5.62
CA GLY A 199 4.85 -4.93 4.73
C GLY A 199 5.82 -5.97 5.29
N VAL A 200 6.42 -6.76 4.41
CA VAL A 200 7.36 -7.85 4.75
C VAL A 200 8.62 -7.39 5.48
N GLY A 201 8.88 -6.07 5.54
CA GLY A 201 9.92 -5.48 6.36
C GLY A 201 9.57 -5.43 7.86
N GLY A 202 8.45 -6.02 8.28
CA GLY A 202 7.99 -6.08 9.67
C GLY A 202 7.08 -4.94 10.09
N GLY A 203 6.75 -4.01 9.19
CA GLY A 203 5.88 -2.87 9.48
C GLY A 203 4.40 -3.19 9.32
N ILE A 204 3.56 -2.56 10.12
CA ILE A 204 2.11 -2.45 9.88
C ILE A 204 1.68 -1.00 10.11
N LEU A 205 0.97 -0.43 9.14
CA LEU A 205 0.23 0.81 9.28
C LEU A 205 -1.24 0.47 9.54
N ALA A 206 -1.83 1.00 10.62
CA ALA A 206 -3.24 0.83 10.94
C ALA A 206 -3.91 2.19 11.17
N ILE A 207 -5.15 2.33 10.70
CA ILE A 207 -5.92 3.58 10.76
C ILE A 207 -7.13 3.37 11.63
N ALA A 208 -7.28 4.17 12.69
CA ALA A 208 -8.50 4.33 13.45
C ALA A 208 -9.21 5.61 12.97
N PRO A 209 -10.24 5.52 12.10
CA PRO A 209 -10.86 6.69 11.49
C PRO A 209 -11.38 7.68 12.55
N GLY A 210 -11.01 8.95 12.40
CA GLY A 210 -11.35 10.03 13.34
C GLY A 210 -10.61 9.98 14.68
N LYS A 211 -9.71 9.02 14.90
CA LYS A 211 -9.00 8.82 16.18
C LYS A 211 -7.49 8.89 16.02
N ALA A 212 -6.89 8.01 15.22
CA ALA A 212 -5.44 7.86 15.16
C ALA A 212 -4.95 7.18 13.87
N SER A 213 -3.68 7.39 13.58
CA SER A 213 -2.89 6.57 12.67
C SER A 213 -1.76 5.94 13.47
N ILE A 214 -1.61 4.62 13.37
CA ILE A 214 -0.76 3.80 14.22
C ILE A 214 0.23 3.07 13.33
N ALA A 215 1.50 3.07 13.72
CA ALA A 215 2.51 2.24 13.09
C ALA A 215 3.19 1.36 14.14
N VAL A 216 3.35 0.09 13.81
CA VAL A 216 4.13 -0.88 14.58
C VAL A 216 5.19 -1.49 13.69
N TRP A 217 6.28 -1.93 14.30
CA TRP A 217 7.35 -2.61 13.58
C TRP A 217 7.91 -3.75 14.44
N SER A 218 7.94 -4.94 13.87
CA SER A 218 8.68 -6.09 14.38
C SER A 218 9.00 -7.04 13.23
N PRO A 219 10.28 -7.42 13.03
CA PRO A 219 10.69 -8.18 11.85
C PRO A 219 10.18 -9.62 11.82
N GLY A 220 9.78 -10.20 12.97
CA GLY A 220 9.24 -11.56 13.02
C GLY A 220 7.88 -11.67 12.33
N LEU A 221 7.83 -12.37 11.18
CA LEU A 221 6.62 -12.57 10.38
C LEU A 221 5.90 -13.88 10.74
N ASN A 222 4.57 -13.89 10.61
CA ASN A 222 3.76 -15.10 10.65
C ASN A 222 3.73 -15.80 9.28
N ALA A 223 3.01 -16.93 9.18
CA ALA A 223 2.89 -17.70 7.94
C ALA A 223 2.31 -16.92 6.74
N ASN A 224 1.56 -15.83 7.00
CA ASN A 224 0.97 -14.97 5.98
C ASN A 224 1.90 -13.80 5.57
N GLY A 225 3.12 -13.74 6.11
CA GLY A 225 4.09 -12.67 5.82
C GLY A 225 3.79 -11.34 6.53
N ASN A 226 2.90 -11.34 7.53
CA ASN A 226 2.56 -10.17 8.33
C ASN A 226 3.35 -10.19 9.65
N SER A 227 3.71 -9.02 10.20
CA SER A 227 4.41 -8.93 11.50
C SER A 227 3.57 -9.53 12.63
N LEU A 228 4.07 -10.59 13.28
CA LEU A 228 3.33 -11.31 14.32
C LEU A 228 3.17 -10.43 15.58
N LEU A 229 4.29 -9.96 16.14
CA LEU A 229 4.26 -9.12 17.34
C LEU A 229 3.65 -7.75 17.05
N GLY A 230 3.80 -7.24 15.82
CA GLY A 230 3.13 -6.02 15.38
C GLY A 230 1.61 -6.15 15.43
N ALA A 231 1.06 -7.23 14.88
CA ALA A 231 -0.39 -7.48 14.90
C ALA A 231 -0.93 -7.64 16.33
N LEU A 232 -0.22 -8.38 17.20
CA LEU A 232 -0.59 -8.53 18.61
C LEU A 232 -0.57 -7.20 19.39
N ALA A 233 0.40 -6.33 19.08
CA ALA A 233 0.47 -5.00 19.67
C ALA A 233 -0.73 -4.14 19.24
N LEU A 234 -1.10 -4.19 17.96
CA LEU A 234 -2.26 -3.46 17.43
C LEU A 234 -3.58 -3.97 18.02
N GLU A 235 -3.74 -5.28 18.17
CA GLU A 235 -4.89 -5.88 18.86
C GLU A 235 -5.03 -5.33 20.28
N ARG A 236 -3.94 -5.34 21.06
CA ARG A 236 -3.94 -4.82 22.44
C ARG A 236 -4.24 -3.32 22.50
N ILE A 237 -3.72 -2.53 21.55
CA ILE A 237 -3.99 -1.08 21.47
C ILE A 237 -5.47 -0.85 21.15
N ALA A 238 -6.00 -1.53 20.14
CA ALA A 238 -7.39 -1.41 19.72
C ALA A 238 -8.36 -1.77 20.86
N GLN A 239 -8.11 -2.90 21.55
CA GLN A 239 -8.91 -3.34 22.70
C GLN A 239 -8.86 -2.34 23.86
N ARG A 240 -7.67 -1.87 24.25
CA ARG A 240 -7.52 -0.92 25.36
C ARG A 240 -8.13 0.45 25.07
N ALA A 241 -8.13 0.86 23.81
CA ALA A 241 -8.68 2.14 23.39
C ALA A 241 -10.17 2.08 23.02
N GLY A 242 -10.77 0.89 22.96
CA GLY A 242 -12.14 0.69 22.46
C GLY A 242 -12.28 1.10 21.00
N TRP A 243 -11.26 0.82 20.17
CA TRP A 243 -11.23 1.22 18.77
C TRP A 243 -11.53 0.03 17.86
N SER A 244 -12.65 0.13 17.13
CA SER A 244 -12.98 -0.76 16.02
C SER A 244 -13.93 -0.05 15.07
N VAL A 245 -13.88 -0.40 13.79
CA VAL A 245 -14.83 0.11 12.79
C VAL A 245 -16.19 -0.61 12.83
N PHE A 246 -16.29 -1.71 13.57
CA PHE A 246 -17.50 -2.54 13.68
C PHE A 246 -18.37 -2.19 14.90
N GLY A 247 -17.91 -1.28 15.77
CA GLY A 247 -18.56 -0.92 17.03
C GLY A 247 -17.55 -0.88 18.18
N PRO A 248 -17.91 -0.28 19.33
CA PRO A 248 -17.12 -0.34 20.55
C PRO A 248 -17.03 -1.76 21.12
#